data_AF-A0A6A6ZN68-F1
#
_entry.id   AF-A0A6A6ZN68-F1
#
_cell.length_a   1.000
_cell.length_b   1.000
_cell.length_c   1.000
_cell.angle_alpha   90.00
_cell.angle_beta   90.00
_cell.angle_gamma   90.00
#
_symmetry.space_group_name_H-M   'P 1'
#
loop_
_entity.id
_entity.type
_entity.pdbx_description
1 polymer ?
#
loop_
_entity_poly.entity_id
_entity_poly.type
_entity_poly.pdbx_seq_one_letter_code
_entity_poly.pdbx_strand_id
1 'polypeptide(L)'
;MATTQDSIIITPVETEQDLYQANYCVSEAFGRQAKDAVWMMMNPGWDSEVGQALNAQNLIKRWKSTTTNKDGKPNTIFLKATVPDADRDGKRTVVGMAIWTQLSYVEGYGEPFNGDMAEALANLDDTNKRFADQMFRSLWKRRIEYIRHVSESDRNPPAIFVLDMCAVDPAFQRRGIAGKLTQWGLDEAKQRGDLECTTEGSAMGRGVYRKLGFKDEGVGDIVFEVEDEFQTWDKPPNGNKFRPENTHIRLPFILHDQGAPTTVTMPIVDIHTHVYPPKYMELLRSRDTVPYVRTFPDAPDSARLIILPGEDDPSTPSTSRGRPIGSEYYEIKEKIAFMDLHKIDKSVISLANPWLDFLPKEEAGEAAQKINDDVNDQCSQYPGRLYFFGTLPLSASTDTINAEIERLSTLKYARGVIMGTSGLGQGLDDEKLDPVYAALEKNQQLIFLHPHYGLPASVYGPRASEYGHVLPLALGFPLETTIAVSRMLLSGVWDRFTKLSVLLAHSGGTLPFLAGRIESCILHDGHLKKHGKTEKRRDVWDILKTNIYLDAVIYSKVGLKAALDASGSDRLLFGTDHPFFPPLEEETKEWHSVNANYGAIAKTFSTDDKKAQDVLGGNAVRILRLD
;
A
#
# COMPACT_ATOMS: atom_id res chain seq x y z
N MET A 1 -28.59 -4.06 -19.31
CA MET A 1 -28.12 -3.81 -17.94
C MET A 1 -27.98 -2.31 -17.79
N ALA A 2 -28.81 -1.66 -16.97
CA ALA A 2 -28.70 -0.22 -16.72
C ALA A 2 -27.34 0.05 -16.07
N THR A 3 -26.63 1.07 -16.56
CA THR A 3 -25.31 1.43 -16.04
C THR A 3 -25.39 1.75 -14.55
N THR A 4 -24.40 1.33 -13.76
CA THR A 4 -24.34 1.55 -12.30
C THR A 4 -24.42 3.03 -11.90
N GLN A 5 -24.20 3.96 -12.82
CA GLN A 5 -24.34 5.41 -12.63
C GLN A 5 -25.80 5.87 -12.38
N ASP A 6 -26.81 5.17 -12.91
CA ASP A 6 -28.23 5.55 -12.74
C ASP A 6 -28.77 5.23 -11.33
N SER A 7 -27.97 4.59 -10.49
CA SER A 7 -28.35 4.21 -9.13
C SER A 7 -28.01 5.25 -8.06
N ILE A 8 -27.23 6.30 -8.35
CA ILE A 8 -26.81 7.30 -7.35
C ILE A 8 -27.80 8.47 -7.33
N ILE A 9 -28.36 8.75 -6.17
CA ILE A 9 -29.30 9.86 -5.94
C ILE A 9 -28.65 10.90 -5.03
N ILE A 10 -28.69 12.17 -5.44
CA ILE A 10 -28.27 13.32 -4.63
C ILE A 10 -29.51 14.06 -4.16
N THR A 11 -29.66 14.23 -2.86
CA THR A 11 -30.74 15.03 -2.26
C THR A 11 -30.22 15.85 -1.09
N PRO A 12 -30.92 16.92 -0.68
CA PRO A 12 -30.71 17.52 0.62
C PRO A 12 -30.87 16.50 1.75
N VAL A 13 -30.16 16.75 2.85
CA VAL A 13 -30.39 16.08 4.14
C VAL A 13 -31.81 16.40 4.62
N GLU A 14 -32.53 15.38 5.07
CA GLU A 14 -33.93 15.49 5.52
C GLU A 14 -34.07 15.14 7.00
N THR A 15 -33.17 14.30 7.52
CA THR A 15 -33.22 13.77 8.88
C THR A 15 -31.89 13.88 9.60
N GLU A 16 -31.90 13.91 10.93
CA GLU A 16 -30.68 13.80 11.73
C GLU A 16 -29.91 12.50 11.44
N GLN A 17 -30.63 11.42 11.14
CA GLN A 17 -30.03 10.14 10.79
C GLN A 17 -29.18 10.22 9.53
N ASP A 18 -29.57 11.04 8.54
CA ASP A 18 -28.75 11.28 7.36
C ASP A 18 -27.40 11.89 7.74
N LEU A 19 -27.37 12.80 8.73
CA LEU A 19 -26.14 13.44 9.18
C LEU A 19 -25.24 12.51 10.00
N TYR A 20 -25.82 11.57 10.76
CA TYR A 20 -25.03 10.49 11.37
C TYR A 20 -24.34 9.62 10.31
N GLN A 21 -25.07 9.20 9.27
CA GLN A 21 -24.50 8.41 8.19
C GLN A 21 -23.53 9.21 7.30
N ALA A 22 -23.83 10.50 7.08
CA ALA A 22 -22.95 11.41 6.36
C ALA A 22 -21.64 11.64 7.12
N ASN A 23 -21.70 11.81 8.45
CA ASN A 23 -20.52 11.95 9.30
C ASN A 23 -19.63 10.71 9.28
N TYR A 24 -20.21 9.51 9.15
CA TYR A 24 -19.42 8.31 8.88
C TYR A 24 -18.59 8.49 7.61
N CYS A 25 -19.20 8.92 6.49
CA CYS A 25 -18.48 9.19 5.25
C CYS A 25 -17.37 10.25 5.41
N VAL A 26 -17.60 11.29 6.23
CA VAL A 26 -16.59 12.32 6.56
C VAL A 26 -15.44 11.71 7.35
N SER A 27 -15.73 10.87 8.33
CA SER A 27 -14.74 10.18 9.15
C SER A 27 -13.89 9.23 8.30
N GLU A 28 -14.51 8.53 7.34
CA GLU A 28 -13.79 7.70 6.39
C GLU A 28 -12.90 8.52 5.44
N ALA A 29 -13.43 9.62 4.92
CA ALA A 29 -12.72 10.44 3.94
C ALA A 29 -11.57 11.24 4.57
N PHE A 30 -11.81 11.97 5.65
CA PHE A 30 -10.82 12.87 6.28
C PHE A 30 -9.97 12.14 7.32
N GLY A 31 -10.57 11.30 8.15
CA GLY A 31 -9.85 10.54 9.18
C GLY A 31 -9.10 9.34 8.61
N ARG A 32 -9.79 8.38 7.99
CA ARG A 32 -9.15 7.12 7.54
C ARG A 32 -8.34 7.27 6.26
N GLN A 33 -8.91 7.90 5.22
CA GLN A 33 -8.27 7.99 3.91
C GLN A 33 -7.24 9.10 3.84
N ALA A 34 -7.64 10.35 4.13
CA ALA A 34 -6.78 11.52 4.02
C ALA A 34 -5.80 11.63 5.18
N LYS A 35 -6.16 11.10 6.37
CA LYS A 35 -5.43 11.31 7.63
C LYS A 35 -5.15 12.79 7.85
N ASP A 36 -6.18 13.62 7.66
CA ASP A 36 -6.07 15.06 7.80
C ASP A 36 -5.82 15.40 9.28
N ALA A 37 -4.56 15.73 9.61
CA ALA A 37 -4.12 15.93 10.98
C ALA A 37 -4.89 17.04 11.70
N VAL A 38 -5.25 18.11 10.98
CA VAL A 38 -6.04 19.21 11.55
C VAL A 38 -7.47 18.75 11.78
N TRP A 39 -8.09 18.08 10.80
CA TRP A 39 -9.44 17.55 10.98
C TRP A 39 -9.53 16.55 12.15
N MET A 40 -8.57 15.62 12.25
CA MET A 40 -8.52 14.61 13.30
C MET A 40 -8.32 15.24 14.69
N MET A 41 -7.45 16.26 14.79
CA MET A 41 -7.26 17.04 16.02
C MET A 41 -8.54 17.76 16.44
N MET A 42 -9.26 18.36 15.48
CA MET A 42 -10.53 19.05 15.72
C MET A 42 -11.68 18.11 16.08
N ASN A 43 -11.54 16.81 15.80
CA ASN A 43 -12.59 15.81 15.95
C ASN A 43 -12.05 14.61 16.78
N PRO A 44 -11.69 14.80 18.06
CA PRO A 44 -11.12 13.73 18.87
C PRO A 44 -12.08 12.54 18.97
N GLY A 45 -11.54 11.32 18.82
CA GLY A 45 -12.34 10.08 18.82
C GLY A 45 -13.19 9.88 17.57
N TRP A 46 -12.90 10.57 16.46
CA TRP A 46 -13.57 10.42 15.16
C TRP A 46 -13.63 8.97 14.63
N ASP A 47 -12.76 8.09 15.13
CA ASP A 47 -12.68 6.67 14.78
C ASP A 47 -13.49 5.76 15.72
N SER A 48 -14.08 6.33 16.77
CA SER A 48 -14.96 5.65 17.74
C SER A 48 -16.43 5.97 17.49
N GLU A 49 -17.34 5.06 17.84
CA GLU A 49 -18.79 5.29 17.72
C GLU A 49 -19.24 6.54 18.50
N VAL A 50 -18.68 6.76 19.70
CA VAL A 50 -19.02 7.91 20.56
C VAL A 50 -18.56 9.22 19.93
N GLY A 51 -17.32 9.29 19.42
CA GLY A 51 -16.81 10.50 18.78
C GLY A 51 -17.47 10.76 17.43
N GLN A 52 -17.79 9.73 16.65
CA GLN A 52 -18.60 9.91 15.43
C GLN A 52 -20.00 10.44 15.74
N ALA A 53 -20.63 9.97 16.82
CA ALA A 53 -21.91 10.51 17.23
C ALA A 53 -21.81 11.99 17.66
N LEU A 54 -20.74 12.36 18.37
CA LEU A 54 -20.49 13.75 18.77
C LEU A 54 -20.25 14.66 17.56
N ASN A 55 -19.42 14.23 16.60
CA ASN A 55 -19.16 14.98 15.38
C ASN A 55 -20.43 15.16 14.54
N ALA A 56 -21.25 14.12 14.44
CA ALA A 56 -22.56 14.22 13.81
C ALA A 56 -23.48 15.22 14.53
N GLN A 57 -23.45 15.30 15.87
CA GLN A 57 -24.21 16.31 16.62
C GLN A 57 -23.77 17.73 16.29
N ASN A 58 -22.48 17.98 16.07
CA ASN A 58 -21.98 19.29 15.62
C ASN A 58 -22.52 19.64 14.21
N LEU A 59 -22.55 18.67 13.29
CA LEU A 59 -23.16 18.84 11.97
C LEU A 59 -24.67 19.09 12.07
N ILE A 60 -25.38 18.38 12.94
CA ILE A 60 -26.82 18.56 13.20
C ILE A 60 -27.09 19.96 13.77
N LYS A 61 -26.27 20.42 14.71
CA LYS A 61 -26.38 21.77 15.27
C LYS A 61 -26.22 22.82 14.16
N ARG A 62 -25.20 22.69 13.32
CA ARG A 62 -24.96 23.57 12.16
C ARG A 62 -26.12 23.52 11.15
N TRP A 63 -26.65 22.34 10.87
CA TRP A 63 -27.79 22.17 9.96
C TRP A 63 -29.04 22.86 10.49
N LYS A 64 -29.37 22.66 11.78
CA LYS A 64 -30.54 23.29 12.43
C LYS A 64 -30.43 24.79 12.58
N SER A 65 -29.21 25.34 12.64
CA SER A 65 -28.97 26.79 12.74
C SER A 65 -28.86 27.50 11.39
N THR A 66 -29.18 26.82 10.27
CA THR A 66 -29.10 27.39 8.94
C THR A 66 -30.03 28.60 8.80
N THR A 67 -29.49 29.76 8.44
CA THR A 67 -30.29 30.95 8.10
C THR A 67 -30.72 30.94 6.62
N THR A 68 -31.56 31.89 6.23
CA THR A 68 -32.02 32.04 4.85
C THR A 68 -31.56 33.36 4.25
N ASN A 69 -31.37 33.38 2.93
CA ASN A 69 -31.23 34.63 2.18
C ASN A 69 -32.59 35.35 2.03
N LYS A 70 -32.58 36.52 1.39
CA LYS A 70 -33.73 37.39 1.13
C LYS A 70 -34.85 36.73 0.31
N ASP A 71 -34.51 35.70 -0.46
CA ASP A 71 -35.45 34.93 -1.28
C ASP A 71 -36.03 33.73 -0.51
N GLY A 72 -35.74 33.63 0.79
CA GLY A 72 -36.18 32.54 1.67
C GLY A 72 -35.45 31.21 1.43
N LYS A 73 -34.40 31.18 0.60
CA LYS A 73 -33.60 29.97 0.38
C LYS A 73 -32.57 29.80 1.49
N PRO A 74 -32.27 28.56 1.94
CA PRO A 74 -31.24 28.33 2.95
C PRO A 74 -29.87 28.80 2.45
N ASN A 75 -29.11 29.44 3.34
CA ASN A 75 -27.76 29.88 3.05
C ASN A 75 -26.78 28.69 3.05
N THR A 76 -26.95 27.72 3.95
CA THR A 76 -26.15 26.48 3.97
C THR A 76 -27.01 25.28 3.54
N ILE A 77 -26.52 24.47 2.60
CA ILE A 77 -27.20 23.28 2.11
C ILE A 77 -26.31 22.06 2.36
N PHE A 78 -26.86 21.10 3.09
CA PHE A 78 -26.25 19.80 3.35
C PHE A 78 -26.84 18.79 2.37
N LEU A 79 -25.99 18.17 1.55
CA LEU A 79 -26.38 17.16 0.58
C LEU A 79 -25.92 15.78 1.03
N LYS A 80 -26.74 14.77 0.73
CA LYS A 80 -26.39 13.35 0.86
C LYS A 80 -26.39 12.70 -0.53
N ALA A 81 -25.41 11.84 -0.77
CA ALA A 81 -25.41 10.91 -1.88
C ALA A 81 -25.83 9.54 -1.37
N THR A 82 -26.82 8.91 -2.02
CA THR A 82 -27.30 7.58 -1.61
C THR A 82 -27.22 6.57 -2.75
N VAL A 83 -27.02 5.30 -2.39
CA VAL A 83 -27.08 4.13 -3.29
C VAL A 83 -28.04 3.09 -2.72
N PRO A 84 -28.60 2.16 -3.52
CA PRO A 84 -29.38 1.04 -3.01
C PRO A 84 -28.59 0.23 -1.99
N ASP A 85 -29.22 -0.12 -0.87
CA ASP A 85 -28.64 -0.96 0.17
C ASP A 85 -28.62 -2.42 -0.33
N ALA A 86 -27.44 -3.05 -0.33
CA ALA A 86 -27.25 -4.40 -0.85
C ALA A 86 -27.94 -5.48 0.00
N ASP A 87 -28.14 -5.21 1.28
CA ASP A 87 -28.63 -6.18 2.26
C ASP A 87 -30.09 -5.93 2.67
N ARG A 88 -30.66 -4.77 2.29
CA ARG A 88 -32.01 -4.35 2.67
C ARG A 88 -32.79 -3.82 1.48
N ASP A 89 -33.63 -4.68 0.91
CA ASP A 89 -34.47 -4.33 -0.24
C ASP A 89 -35.33 -3.08 0.05
N GLY A 90 -35.37 -2.17 -0.91
CA GLY A 90 -36.06 -0.87 -0.80
C GLY A 90 -35.38 0.20 0.08
N LYS A 91 -34.28 -0.09 0.78
CA LYS A 91 -33.52 0.92 1.54
C LYS A 91 -32.34 1.47 0.75
N ARG A 92 -31.87 2.65 1.16
CA ARG A 92 -30.71 3.33 0.56
C ARG A 92 -29.73 3.73 1.64
N THR A 93 -28.44 3.63 1.33
CA THR A 93 -27.33 3.97 2.23
C THR A 93 -26.70 5.28 1.78
N VAL A 94 -26.43 6.19 2.73
CA VAL A 94 -25.63 7.39 2.47
C VAL A 94 -24.17 7.00 2.31
N VAL A 95 -23.56 7.44 1.21
CA VAL A 95 -22.20 7.07 0.79
C VAL A 95 -21.32 8.28 0.44
N GLY A 96 -21.85 9.48 0.67
CA GLY A 96 -21.13 10.73 0.52
C GLY A 96 -21.99 11.91 0.93
N MET A 97 -21.35 13.04 1.15
CA MET A 97 -21.99 14.29 1.49
C MET A 97 -21.25 15.50 0.92
N ALA A 98 -21.98 16.59 0.73
CA ALA A 98 -21.38 17.88 0.45
C ALA A 98 -22.09 18.98 1.24
N ILE A 99 -21.35 20.04 1.59
CA ILE A 99 -21.91 21.25 2.18
C ILE A 99 -21.63 22.41 1.24
N TRP A 100 -22.68 23.11 0.83
CA TRP A 100 -22.61 24.32 0.02
C TRP A 100 -23.13 25.50 0.81
N THR A 101 -22.42 26.63 0.80
CA THR A 101 -22.76 27.81 1.60
C THR A 101 -22.77 29.08 0.74
N GLN A 102 -23.87 29.82 0.75
CA GLN A 102 -23.98 31.15 0.16
C GLN A 102 -23.43 32.19 1.14
N LEU A 103 -22.35 32.86 0.76
CA LEU A 103 -21.65 33.84 1.59
C LEU A 103 -21.79 35.25 1.01
N SER A 104 -22.05 36.24 1.87
CA SER A 104 -22.11 37.65 1.53
C SER A 104 -21.92 38.53 2.77
N TYR A 105 -21.32 39.71 2.63
CA TYR A 105 -21.37 40.75 3.67
C TYR A 105 -22.55 41.72 3.49
N VAL A 106 -23.32 41.59 2.40
CA VAL A 106 -24.52 42.39 2.18
C VAL A 106 -25.70 41.70 2.87
N GLU A 107 -26.37 42.42 3.76
CA GLU A 107 -27.49 41.89 4.55
C GLU A 107 -28.55 41.26 3.65
N GLY A 108 -28.97 40.04 4.00
CA GLY A 108 -29.96 39.26 3.26
C GLY A 108 -29.42 38.53 2.03
N TYR A 109 -28.17 38.70 1.62
CA TYR A 109 -27.63 38.03 0.43
C TYR A 109 -26.79 36.77 0.74
N GLY A 110 -26.52 36.46 2.00
CA GLY A 110 -25.77 35.27 2.39
C GLY A 110 -25.37 35.32 3.86
N GLU A 111 -24.69 34.27 4.32
CA GLU A 111 -24.06 34.26 5.64
C GLU A 111 -22.80 35.12 5.63
N PRO A 112 -22.61 36.01 6.62
CA PRO A 112 -21.32 36.68 6.80
C PRO A 112 -20.27 35.66 7.27
N PHE A 113 -19.08 35.73 6.68
CA PHE A 113 -17.98 34.83 7.04
C PHE A 113 -16.76 35.63 7.49
N ASN A 114 -16.39 35.52 8.76
CA ASN A 114 -15.24 36.21 9.35
C ASN A 114 -14.08 35.27 9.72
N GLY A 115 -14.26 33.96 9.53
CA GLY A 115 -13.27 32.95 9.88
C GLY A 115 -13.10 32.72 11.39
N ASP A 116 -14.04 33.18 12.22
CA ASP A 116 -13.97 32.98 13.67
C ASP A 116 -14.21 31.51 14.04
N MET A 117 -13.21 30.92 14.70
CA MET A 117 -13.19 29.52 15.13
C MET A 117 -13.23 29.37 16.65
N ALA A 118 -13.46 30.44 17.42
CA ALA A 118 -13.37 30.42 18.87
C ALA A 118 -14.25 29.33 19.52
N GLU A 119 -15.48 29.17 19.04
CA GLU A 119 -16.40 28.12 19.52
C GLU A 119 -15.90 26.71 19.17
N ALA A 120 -15.46 26.51 17.92
CA ALA A 120 -14.98 25.21 17.44
C ALA A 120 -13.68 24.76 18.14
N LEU A 121 -12.86 25.72 18.57
CA LEU A 121 -11.57 25.48 19.21
C LEU A 121 -11.66 25.41 20.74
N ALA A 122 -12.81 25.70 21.35
CA ALA A 122 -12.95 25.88 22.79
C ALA A 122 -12.40 24.70 23.63
N ASN A 123 -12.52 23.48 23.11
CA ASN A 123 -12.14 22.24 23.81
C ASN A 123 -10.69 21.77 23.57
N LEU A 124 -9.92 22.47 22.73
CA LEU A 124 -8.50 22.17 22.53
C LEU A 124 -7.64 22.81 23.63
N ASP A 125 -6.44 22.26 23.87
CA ASP A 125 -5.44 22.96 24.67
C ASP A 125 -4.89 24.20 23.93
N ASP A 126 -4.22 25.10 24.65
CA ASP A 126 -3.77 26.38 24.11
C ASP A 126 -2.82 26.24 22.91
N THR A 127 -2.02 25.17 22.85
CA THR A 127 -1.10 24.94 21.73
C THR A 127 -1.85 24.49 20.49
N ASN A 128 -2.74 23.50 20.62
CA ASN A 128 -3.57 23.02 19.52
C ASN A 128 -4.57 24.09 19.03
N LYS A 129 -5.07 24.95 19.93
CA LYS A 129 -5.87 26.14 19.59
C LYS A 129 -5.11 27.10 18.67
N ARG A 130 -3.89 27.50 19.05
CA ARG A 130 -3.05 28.40 18.25
C ARG A 130 -2.77 27.81 16.88
N PHE A 131 -2.38 26.54 16.83
CA PHE A 131 -2.08 25.87 15.56
C PHE A 131 -3.30 25.82 14.64
N ALA A 132 -4.45 25.33 15.11
CA ALA A 132 -5.66 25.28 14.29
C ALA A 132 -6.12 26.67 13.83
N ASP A 133 -6.10 27.69 14.69
CA ASP A 133 -6.47 29.05 14.33
C ASP A 133 -5.59 29.58 13.18
N GLN A 134 -4.26 29.39 13.25
CA GLN A 134 -3.33 29.77 12.18
C GLN A 134 -3.59 29.01 10.86
N MET A 135 -3.89 27.71 10.97
CA MET A 135 -4.21 26.87 9.82
C MET A 135 -5.49 27.32 9.10
N PHE A 136 -6.58 27.55 9.85
CA PHE A 136 -7.85 28.00 9.27
C PHE A 136 -7.82 29.44 8.77
N ARG A 137 -7.09 30.33 9.45
CA ARG A 137 -6.82 31.69 8.95
C ARG A 137 -6.12 31.65 7.59
N SER A 138 -5.11 30.81 7.44
CA SER A 138 -4.40 30.63 6.17
C SER A 138 -5.31 30.04 5.09
N LEU A 139 -6.09 29.00 5.45
CA LEU A 139 -7.02 28.32 4.54
C LEU A 139 -8.06 29.29 3.95
N TRP A 140 -8.64 30.14 4.78
CA TRP A 140 -9.74 31.02 4.38
C TRP A 140 -9.35 32.46 4.08
N LYS A 141 -8.05 32.81 4.18
CA LYS A 141 -7.53 34.15 3.89
C LYS A 141 -8.06 34.67 2.55
N ARG A 142 -7.89 33.87 1.50
CA ARG A 142 -8.33 34.24 0.14
C ARG A 142 -9.85 34.32 0.02
N ARG A 143 -10.58 33.39 0.63
CA ARG A 143 -12.05 33.38 0.66
C ARG A 143 -12.60 34.68 1.25
N ILE A 144 -12.09 35.10 2.41
CA ILE A 144 -12.52 36.32 3.11
C ILE A 144 -12.24 37.57 2.25
N GLU A 145 -11.04 37.67 1.66
CA GLU A 145 -10.70 38.75 0.74
C GLU A 145 -11.64 38.79 -0.47
N TYR A 146 -11.98 37.63 -1.02
CA TYR A 146 -12.81 37.52 -2.20
C TYR A 146 -14.26 37.91 -1.93
N ILE A 147 -14.83 37.49 -0.81
CA ILE A 147 -16.20 37.89 -0.40
C ILE A 147 -16.27 39.41 -0.21
N ARG A 148 -15.23 40.02 0.37
CA ARG A 148 -15.15 41.48 0.52
C ARG A 148 -15.15 42.17 -0.85
N HIS A 149 -14.30 41.71 -1.76
CA HIS A 149 -14.26 42.24 -3.13
C HIS A 149 -15.60 42.11 -3.86
N VAL A 150 -16.27 40.96 -3.75
CA VAL A 150 -17.61 40.76 -4.33
C VAL A 150 -18.64 41.71 -3.71
N SER A 151 -18.60 41.92 -2.40
CA SER A 151 -19.54 42.80 -1.68
C SER A 151 -19.34 44.29 -2.00
N GLU A 152 -18.12 44.68 -2.39
CA GLU A 152 -17.77 46.04 -2.80
C GLU A 152 -17.93 46.27 -4.32
N SER A 153 -18.24 45.23 -5.08
CA SER A 153 -18.40 45.28 -6.55
C SER A 153 -19.84 45.54 -6.98
N ASP A 154 -20.04 45.85 -8.26
CA ASP A 154 -21.38 46.00 -8.87
C ASP A 154 -22.07 44.65 -9.21
N ARG A 155 -21.58 43.53 -8.66
CA ARG A 155 -22.17 42.20 -8.92
C ARG A 155 -23.55 42.07 -8.29
N ASN A 156 -24.46 41.41 -9.01
CA ASN A 156 -25.79 41.07 -8.52
C ASN A 156 -26.13 39.61 -8.88
N PRO A 157 -26.25 38.70 -7.90
CA PRO A 157 -26.19 38.95 -6.45
C PRO A 157 -24.76 39.26 -5.95
N PRO A 158 -24.58 40.13 -4.94
CA PRO A 158 -23.30 40.38 -4.27
C PRO A 158 -22.97 39.22 -3.30
N ALA A 159 -22.92 38.00 -3.81
CA ALA A 159 -22.68 36.78 -3.05
C ALA A 159 -21.87 35.76 -3.86
N ILE A 160 -21.27 34.81 -3.16
CA ILE A 160 -20.63 33.63 -3.75
C ILE A 160 -21.26 32.36 -3.18
N PHE A 161 -21.08 31.23 -3.87
CA PHE A 161 -21.56 29.92 -3.41
C PHE A 161 -20.37 28.96 -3.21
N VAL A 162 -20.06 28.65 -1.96
CA VAL A 162 -18.83 27.94 -1.61
C VAL A 162 -19.10 26.47 -1.37
N LEU A 163 -18.33 25.58 -1.99
CA LEU A 163 -18.27 24.18 -1.59
C LEU A 163 -17.34 24.08 -0.37
N ASP A 164 -17.95 24.07 0.81
CA ASP A 164 -17.25 24.03 2.11
C ASP A 164 -16.67 22.64 2.41
N MET A 165 -17.37 21.59 2.02
CA MET A 165 -16.95 20.21 2.26
C MET A 165 -17.50 19.31 1.18
N CYS A 166 -16.69 18.35 0.72
CA CYS A 166 -17.14 17.26 -0.13
C CYS A 166 -16.42 15.99 0.33
N ALA A 167 -17.18 15.04 0.89
CA ALA A 167 -16.67 13.78 1.40
C ALA A 167 -17.41 12.63 0.73
N VAL A 168 -16.68 11.63 0.26
CA VAL A 168 -17.25 10.39 -0.29
C VAL A 168 -16.57 9.24 0.40
N ASP A 169 -17.36 8.31 0.92
CA ASP A 169 -16.85 7.08 1.50
C ASP A 169 -15.88 6.41 0.50
N PRO A 170 -14.63 6.13 0.89
CA PRO A 170 -13.62 5.49 0.03
C PRO A 170 -14.12 4.23 -0.69
N ALA A 171 -15.00 3.44 -0.09
CA ALA A 171 -15.59 2.24 -0.70
C ALA A 171 -16.50 2.55 -1.92
N PHE A 172 -16.94 3.79 -2.04
CA PHE A 172 -17.84 4.27 -3.10
C PHE A 172 -17.20 5.32 -4.02
N GLN A 173 -15.91 5.63 -3.82
CA GLN A 173 -15.16 6.51 -4.71
C GLN A 173 -15.02 5.93 -6.13
N ARG A 174 -14.64 6.80 -7.08
CA ARG A 174 -14.56 6.50 -8.52
C ARG A 174 -15.90 6.10 -9.18
N ARG A 175 -17.02 6.25 -8.48
CA ARG A 175 -18.39 6.07 -9.02
C ARG A 175 -19.06 7.37 -9.48
N GLY A 176 -18.31 8.48 -9.54
CA GLY A 176 -18.82 9.80 -9.94
C GLY A 176 -19.59 10.56 -8.84
N ILE A 177 -19.62 10.07 -7.60
CA ILE A 177 -20.40 10.66 -6.50
C ILE A 177 -19.98 12.10 -6.20
N ALA A 178 -18.68 12.36 -6.00
CA ALA A 178 -18.17 13.71 -5.75
C ALA A 178 -18.51 14.68 -6.88
N GLY A 179 -18.46 14.19 -8.13
CA GLY A 179 -18.86 14.96 -9.32
C GLY A 179 -20.34 15.32 -9.29
N LYS A 180 -21.22 14.37 -8.96
CA LYS A 180 -22.66 14.61 -8.83
C LYS A 180 -23.01 15.57 -7.68
N LEU A 181 -22.38 15.42 -6.52
CA LEU A 181 -22.52 16.32 -5.37
C LEU A 181 -22.09 17.76 -5.71
N THR A 182 -20.99 17.89 -6.48
CA THR A 182 -20.47 19.19 -6.89
C THR A 182 -21.35 19.81 -7.98
N GLN A 183 -21.75 19.03 -8.99
CA GLN A 183 -22.64 19.49 -10.06
C GLN A 183 -23.96 20.01 -9.52
N TRP A 184 -24.55 19.33 -8.51
CA TRP A 184 -25.78 19.81 -7.87
C TRP A 184 -25.63 21.25 -7.35
N GLY A 185 -24.50 21.57 -6.71
CA GLY A 185 -24.26 22.92 -6.20
C GLY A 185 -24.04 23.96 -7.29
N LEU A 186 -23.39 23.58 -8.39
CA LEU A 186 -23.27 24.44 -9.58
C LEU A 186 -24.64 24.74 -10.20
N ASP A 187 -25.52 23.74 -10.27
CA ASP A 187 -26.87 23.91 -10.78
C ASP A 187 -27.71 24.81 -9.86
N GLU A 188 -27.57 24.66 -8.54
CA GLU A 188 -28.23 25.52 -7.56
C GLU A 188 -27.70 26.96 -7.60
N ALA A 189 -26.38 27.16 -7.77
CA ALA A 189 -25.78 28.48 -7.93
C ALA A 189 -26.34 29.22 -9.15
N LYS A 190 -26.52 28.51 -10.27
CA LYS A 190 -27.18 29.03 -11.47
C LYS A 190 -28.62 29.48 -11.18
N GLN A 191 -29.38 28.66 -10.46
CA GLN A 191 -30.76 28.99 -10.04
C GLN A 191 -30.84 30.15 -9.04
N ARG A 192 -29.74 30.54 -8.41
CA ARG A 192 -29.64 31.66 -7.48
C ARG A 192 -29.15 32.96 -8.15
N GLY A 193 -29.18 33.00 -9.49
CA GLY A 193 -28.76 34.17 -10.27
C GLY A 193 -27.28 34.10 -10.64
N ASP A 194 -26.82 32.94 -11.08
CA ASP A 194 -25.44 32.72 -11.56
C ASP A 194 -24.36 33.11 -10.51
N LEU A 195 -24.55 32.65 -9.26
CA LEU A 195 -23.55 32.84 -8.21
C LEU A 195 -22.23 32.18 -8.60
N GLU A 196 -21.12 32.90 -8.40
CA GLU A 196 -19.81 32.31 -8.62
C GLU A 196 -19.49 31.26 -7.55
N CYS A 197 -18.98 30.11 -7.99
CA CYS A 197 -18.67 29.00 -7.12
C CYS A 197 -17.18 28.93 -6.78
N THR A 198 -16.86 28.77 -5.50
CA THR A 198 -15.46 28.67 -5.03
C THR A 198 -15.28 27.50 -4.06
N THR A 199 -14.04 27.02 -3.90
CA THR A 199 -13.67 25.97 -2.94
C THR A 199 -12.16 25.96 -2.70
N GLU A 200 -11.73 25.65 -1.49
CA GLU A 200 -10.33 25.33 -1.17
C GLU A 200 -10.09 23.87 -1.55
N GLY A 201 -9.78 23.65 -2.84
CA GLY A 201 -9.72 22.33 -3.43
C GLY A 201 -8.56 21.48 -2.91
N SER A 202 -8.88 20.29 -2.38
CA SER A 202 -7.84 19.35 -1.97
C SER A 202 -7.09 18.73 -3.14
N ALA A 203 -5.91 18.16 -2.88
CA ALA A 203 -5.18 17.35 -3.86
C ALA A 203 -6.05 16.22 -4.46
N MET A 204 -6.94 15.64 -3.65
CA MET A 204 -7.87 14.58 -4.08
C MET A 204 -9.09 15.13 -4.86
N GLY A 205 -9.61 16.30 -4.46
CA GLY A 205 -10.82 16.90 -5.05
C GLY A 205 -10.56 17.68 -6.34
N ARG A 206 -9.38 18.29 -6.50
CA ARG A 206 -9.09 19.25 -7.60
C ARG A 206 -9.34 18.68 -8.99
N GLY A 207 -9.07 17.38 -9.20
CA GLY A 207 -9.33 16.73 -10.48
C GLY A 207 -10.81 16.69 -10.84
N VAL A 208 -11.70 16.53 -9.85
CA VAL A 208 -13.16 16.58 -10.04
C VAL A 208 -13.59 18.01 -10.31
N TYR A 209 -13.11 18.97 -9.52
CA TYR A 209 -13.50 20.39 -9.64
C TYR A 209 -13.10 20.98 -11.00
N ARG A 210 -11.88 20.71 -11.48
CA ARG A 210 -11.43 21.17 -12.81
C ARG A 210 -12.28 20.61 -13.95
N LYS A 211 -12.70 19.35 -13.86
CA LYS A 211 -13.62 18.73 -14.85
C LYS A 211 -14.99 19.40 -14.88
N LEU A 212 -15.38 20.06 -13.78
CA LEU A 212 -16.64 20.78 -13.64
C LEU A 212 -16.48 22.30 -13.84
N GLY A 213 -15.32 22.76 -14.32
CA GLY A 213 -15.10 24.15 -14.73
C GLY A 213 -14.46 25.05 -13.67
N PHE A 214 -14.10 24.53 -12.49
CA PHE A 214 -13.30 25.30 -11.54
C PHE A 214 -11.89 25.55 -12.12
N LYS A 215 -11.37 26.73 -11.87
CA LYS A 215 -10.02 27.14 -12.27
C LYS A 215 -9.20 27.42 -11.03
N ASP A 216 -7.92 27.12 -11.09
CA ASP A 216 -7.00 27.43 -10.00
C ASP A 216 -6.82 28.95 -9.91
N GLU A 217 -6.80 29.47 -8.69
CA GLU A 217 -6.48 30.86 -8.39
C GLU A 217 -5.09 30.93 -7.74
N GLY A 218 -4.14 31.63 -8.37
CA GLY A 218 -2.76 31.72 -7.91
C GLY A 218 -1.83 30.63 -8.48
N VAL A 219 -0.62 30.52 -7.90
CA VAL A 219 0.41 29.55 -8.30
C VAL A 219 0.74 28.66 -7.11
N GLY A 220 0.47 27.36 -7.23
CA GLY A 220 0.83 26.36 -6.22
C GLY A 220 -0.31 26.01 -5.25
N ASP A 221 0.05 25.27 -4.20
CA ASP A 221 -0.85 24.87 -3.12
C ASP A 221 -0.96 25.97 -2.05
N ILE A 222 -1.91 25.83 -1.11
CA ILE A 222 -2.14 26.82 -0.05
C ILE A 222 -0.90 26.92 0.84
N VAL A 223 -0.42 28.13 1.08
CA VAL A 223 0.69 28.34 2.01
C VAL A 223 0.12 28.55 3.40
N PHE A 224 0.38 27.62 4.31
CA PHE A 224 -0.01 27.76 5.72
C PHE A 224 1.01 28.64 6.45
N GLU A 225 0.57 29.83 6.83
CA GLU A 225 1.32 30.79 7.63
C GLU A 225 1.19 30.39 9.10
N VAL A 226 2.20 29.68 9.63
CA VAL A 226 2.24 29.23 11.02
C VAL A 226 3.53 29.67 11.73
N GLU A 227 3.48 29.79 13.05
CA GLU A 227 4.64 30.06 13.92
C GLU A 227 5.73 28.98 13.75
N ASP A 228 6.99 29.36 14.03
CA ASP A 228 8.16 28.50 13.82
C ASP A 228 8.04 27.14 14.52
N GLU A 229 7.41 27.09 15.70
CA GLU A 229 7.18 25.85 16.45
C GLU A 229 6.28 24.85 15.70
N PHE A 230 5.41 25.32 14.81
CA PHE A 230 4.45 24.51 14.05
C PHE A 230 4.93 24.22 12.62
N GLN A 231 6.09 24.72 12.20
CA GLN A 231 6.60 24.50 10.84
C GLN A 231 6.78 23.01 10.52
N THR A 232 7.20 22.23 11.51
CA THR A 232 7.40 20.78 11.40
C THR A 232 6.14 19.94 11.66
N TRP A 233 5.05 20.56 12.13
CA TRP A 233 3.81 19.86 12.41
C TRP A 233 3.11 19.45 11.11
N ASP A 234 2.42 18.30 11.16
CA ASP A 234 1.65 17.80 10.04
C ASP A 234 0.55 18.80 9.64
N LYS A 235 0.48 19.07 8.35
CA LYS A 235 -0.49 19.99 7.74
C LYS A 235 -1.36 19.17 6.78
N PRO A 236 -2.61 19.60 6.52
CA PRO A 236 -3.44 18.99 5.50
C PRO A 236 -2.64 18.92 4.19
N PRO A 237 -2.82 17.87 3.38
CA PRO A 237 -2.05 17.60 2.16
C PRO A 237 -2.16 18.67 1.04
N ASN A 238 -2.74 19.83 1.35
CA ASN A 238 -2.89 21.00 0.49
C ASN A 238 -1.89 22.12 0.84
N GLY A 239 -0.83 21.82 1.61
CA GLY A 239 0.13 22.81 2.08
C GLY A 239 1.59 22.50 1.81
N ASN A 240 2.30 23.51 1.33
CA ASN A 240 3.67 23.51 0.80
C ASN A 240 4.64 22.45 1.36
N LYS A 241 5.08 21.55 0.47
CA LYS A 241 6.40 20.89 0.53
C LYS A 241 7.47 21.86 0.01
N PHE A 242 7.84 22.88 0.78
CA PHE A 242 9.07 23.62 0.55
C PHE A 242 10.11 23.20 1.60
N ARG A 243 11.09 22.41 1.17
CA ARG A 243 12.31 22.13 1.94
C ARG A 243 13.34 23.22 1.64
N PRO A 244 13.93 23.86 2.66
CA PRO A 244 15.32 24.27 2.60
C PRO A 244 16.20 23.23 3.32
N GLU A 245 17.41 23.11 2.81
CA GLU A 245 18.41 22.11 3.12
C GLU A 245 19.13 22.36 4.46
N ASN A 246 19.65 21.28 5.07
CA ASN A 246 20.62 21.21 6.18
C ASN A 246 20.15 21.79 7.54
N THR A 247 20.15 21.08 8.69
CA THR A 247 21.30 20.48 9.39
C THR A 247 20.84 19.76 10.69
N HIS A 248 21.42 18.60 10.99
CA HIS A 248 21.73 17.95 12.29
C HIS A 248 20.75 17.80 13.50
N ILE A 249 20.41 16.52 13.79
CA ILE A 249 20.53 15.70 15.05
C ILE A 249 20.23 16.34 16.43
N ARG A 250 19.30 15.74 17.21
CA ARG A 250 19.50 15.15 18.58
C ARG A 250 18.19 14.62 19.23
N LEU A 251 18.18 13.34 19.62
CA LEU A 251 17.55 12.85 20.88
C LEU A 251 18.47 13.23 22.06
N PRO A 252 18.07 13.26 23.36
CA PRO A 252 16.95 12.54 24.01
C PRO A 252 16.15 13.37 25.06
N PHE A 253 15.06 12.83 25.64
CA PHE A 253 14.87 12.71 27.12
C PHE A 253 13.50 12.12 27.53
N ILE A 254 13.55 11.41 28.65
CA ILE A 254 12.51 10.69 29.41
C ILE A 254 11.62 11.67 30.18
N LEU A 255 10.30 11.41 30.26
CA LEU A 255 9.48 11.69 31.45
C LEU A 255 8.40 10.60 31.62
N HIS A 256 8.37 10.01 32.82
CA HIS A 256 7.26 9.23 33.36
C HIS A 256 6.04 10.13 33.57
N ASP A 257 4.83 9.74 33.11
CA ASP A 257 3.64 9.56 33.96
C ASP A 257 2.42 8.97 33.19
N GLN A 258 1.87 7.89 33.75
CA GLN A 258 0.47 7.40 33.78
C GLN A 258 -0.45 7.52 32.53
N GLY A 259 -0.51 6.43 31.75
CA GLY A 259 -1.77 5.68 31.54
C GLY A 259 -2.91 6.31 30.72
N ALA A 260 -2.71 6.49 29.42
CA ALA A 260 -3.76 6.34 28.41
C ALA A 260 -3.24 5.39 27.33
N PRO A 261 -4.03 4.42 26.82
CA PRO A 261 -3.51 3.43 25.88
C PRO A 261 -3.23 4.12 24.54
N THR A 262 -1.96 4.42 24.29
CA THR A 262 -1.43 4.76 22.97
C THR A 262 -1.78 3.63 22.02
N THR A 263 -2.74 3.83 21.11
CA THR A 263 -2.91 2.97 19.95
C THR A 263 -1.71 3.20 19.03
N VAL A 264 -0.63 2.46 19.28
CA VAL A 264 0.50 2.35 18.36
C VAL A 264 -0.06 1.77 17.07
N THR A 265 -0.28 2.61 16.05
CA THR A 265 -0.62 2.12 14.71
C THR A 265 0.58 1.31 14.22
N MET A 266 0.40 0.00 14.05
CA MET A 266 1.46 -0.90 13.58
C MET A 266 1.89 -0.45 12.17
N PRO A 267 3.19 -0.42 11.86
CA PRO A 267 3.65 -0.01 10.54
C PRO A 267 3.20 -1.03 9.48
N ILE A 268 2.89 -0.56 8.28
CA ILE A 268 2.72 -1.43 7.10
C ILE A 268 4.11 -1.85 6.62
N VAL A 269 4.31 -3.16 6.48
CA VAL A 269 5.59 -3.74 6.09
C VAL A 269 5.41 -4.61 4.85
N ASP A 270 6.10 -4.23 3.77
CA ASP A 270 6.19 -5.03 2.54
C ASP A 270 7.40 -5.97 2.63
N ILE A 271 7.17 -7.27 2.81
CA ILE A 271 8.24 -8.28 2.88
C ILE A 271 8.57 -8.95 1.54
N HIS A 272 7.81 -8.67 0.49
CA HIS A 272 7.99 -9.30 -0.82
C HIS A 272 8.15 -8.19 -1.84
N THR A 273 9.38 -7.74 -2.01
CA THR A 273 9.67 -6.55 -2.80
C THR A 273 11.13 -6.58 -3.23
N HIS A 274 11.39 -6.31 -4.50
CA HIS A 274 12.67 -6.64 -5.13
C HIS A 274 13.46 -5.42 -5.59
N VAL A 275 14.77 -5.62 -5.73
CA VAL A 275 15.74 -4.68 -6.31
C VAL A 275 16.84 -5.42 -7.09
N TYR A 276 17.44 -4.75 -8.06
CA TYR A 276 18.72 -5.08 -8.69
C TYR A 276 19.71 -3.97 -8.32
N PRO A 277 20.45 -4.08 -7.21
CA PRO A 277 21.31 -2.99 -6.72
C PRO A 277 22.44 -2.68 -7.73
N PRO A 278 23.05 -1.47 -7.70
CA PRO A 278 24.10 -1.05 -8.62
C PRO A 278 25.21 -2.08 -8.83
N LYS A 279 25.70 -2.75 -7.79
CA LYS A 279 26.72 -3.81 -7.93
C LYS A 279 26.24 -5.02 -8.70
N TYR A 280 24.97 -5.37 -8.58
CA TYR A 280 24.39 -6.42 -9.41
C TYR A 280 24.15 -5.95 -10.85
N MET A 281 23.75 -4.69 -11.04
CA MET A 281 23.60 -4.10 -12.38
C MET A 281 24.93 -3.98 -13.11
N GLU A 282 26.02 -3.62 -12.42
CA GLU A 282 27.39 -3.66 -12.95
C GLU A 282 27.74 -5.08 -13.42
N LEU A 283 27.48 -6.09 -12.60
CA LEU A 283 27.69 -7.50 -12.94
C LEU A 283 26.88 -7.92 -14.17
N LEU A 284 25.57 -7.62 -14.22
CA LEU A 284 24.73 -8.00 -15.35
C LEU A 284 25.10 -7.28 -16.65
N ARG A 285 25.58 -6.04 -16.57
CA ARG A 285 26.02 -5.26 -17.73
C ARG A 285 27.38 -5.69 -18.26
N SER A 286 28.21 -6.33 -17.44
CA SER A 286 29.54 -6.82 -17.86
C SER A 286 29.51 -8.23 -18.46
N ARG A 287 28.34 -8.88 -18.52
CA ARG A 287 28.20 -10.27 -18.97
C ARG A 287 27.83 -10.35 -20.45
N ASP A 288 28.44 -11.31 -21.14
CA ASP A 288 28.14 -11.66 -22.54
C ASP A 288 27.23 -12.89 -22.68
N THR A 289 26.89 -13.54 -21.57
CA THR A 289 26.04 -14.74 -21.52
C THR A 289 24.89 -14.53 -20.55
N VAL A 290 23.71 -15.05 -20.89
CA VAL A 290 22.51 -15.00 -20.03
C VAL A 290 22.83 -15.44 -18.60
N PRO A 291 22.36 -14.72 -17.56
CA PRO A 291 21.60 -13.47 -17.63
C PRO A 291 22.49 -12.25 -17.90
N TYR A 292 21.96 -11.23 -18.58
CA TYR A 292 22.64 -9.94 -18.78
C TYR A 292 21.66 -8.77 -18.91
N VAL A 293 22.18 -7.55 -18.77
CA VAL A 293 21.47 -6.30 -19.09
C VAL A 293 22.24 -5.54 -20.16
N ARG A 294 21.57 -5.19 -21.26
CA ARG A 294 22.17 -4.39 -22.35
C ARG A 294 21.15 -3.53 -23.06
N THR A 295 21.63 -2.51 -23.75
CA THR A 295 20.90 -1.82 -24.82
C THR A 295 21.24 -2.46 -26.17
N PHE A 296 20.38 -2.27 -27.15
CA PHE A 296 20.58 -2.73 -28.52
C PHE A 296 20.69 -1.53 -29.46
N PRO A 297 21.46 -1.61 -30.57
CA PRO A 297 21.67 -0.47 -31.47
C PRO A 297 20.37 0.12 -32.05
N ASP A 298 19.36 -0.72 -32.26
CA ASP A 298 18.03 -0.36 -32.76
C ASP A 298 17.05 0.09 -31.66
N ALA A 299 17.45 0.03 -30.39
CA ALA A 299 16.69 0.50 -29.23
C ALA A 299 17.64 1.05 -28.13
N PRO A 300 18.38 2.14 -28.39
CA PRO A 300 19.43 2.63 -27.49
C PRO A 300 18.90 3.12 -26.14
N ASP A 301 17.64 3.56 -26.09
CA ASP A 301 17.00 4.11 -24.88
C ASP A 301 16.23 3.04 -24.09
N SER A 302 16.26 1.77 -24.51
CA SER A 302 15.56 0.67 -23.85
C SER A 302 16.53 -0.44 -23.44
N ALA A 303 17.03 -0.35 -22.21
CA ALA A 303 17.77 -1.44 -21.61
C ALA A 303 16.86 -2.67 -21.44
N ARG A 304 17.38 -3.83 -21.82
CA ARG A 304 16.69 -5.11 -21.72
C ARG A 304 17.39 -6.00 -20.71
N LEU A 305 16.61 -6.56 -19.80
CA LEU A 305 17.03 -7.64 -18.92
C LEU A 305 16.66 -8.97 -19.55
N ILE A 306 17.66 -9.80 -19.83
CA ILE A 306 17.49 -11.15 -20.37
C ILE A 306 17.93 -12.13 -19.29
N ILE A 307 17.02 -12.98 -18.83
CA ILE A 307 17.26 -13.88 -17.69
C ILE A 307 17.28 -15.33 -18.12
N LEU A 308 16.45 -15.71 -19.09
CA LEU A 308 16.33 -17.10 -19.55
C LEU A 308 16.99 -17.27 -20.93
N PRO A 309 17.68 -18.40 -21.19
CA PRO A 309 18.28 -18.63 -22.51
C PRO A 309 17.27 -18.56 -23.67
N GLY A 310 16.01 -18.97 -23.42
CA GLY A 310 14.94 -18.86 -24.41
C GLY A 310 14.47 -17.43 -24.71
N GLU A 311 14.85 -16.44 -23.89
CA GLU A 311 14.57 -15.02 -24.13
C GLU A 311 15.64 -14.37 -25.04
N ASP A 312 16.76 -15.06 -25.31
CA ASP A 312 17.91 -14.55 -26.08
C ASP A 312 17.96 -15.07 -27.53
N ASP A 313 16.82 -15.05 -28.23
CA ASP A 313 16.73 -15.49 -29.63
C ASP A 313 17.15 -14.36 -30.59
N PRO A 314 18.24 -14.52 -31.38
CA PRO A 314 18.69 -13.55 -32.36
C PRO A 314 17.65 -13.17 -33.42
N SER A 315 16.65 -14.02 -33.67
CA SER A 315 15.56 -13.79 -34.62
C SER A 315 14.41 -12.94 -34.05
N THR A 316 14.34 -12.78 -32.72
CA THR A 316 13.34 -11.94 -32.06
C THR A 316 13.78 -10.47 -32.10
N PRO A 317 12.89 -9.52 -32.45
CA PRO A 317 13.18 -8.08 -32.39
C PRO A 317 13.77 -7.68 -31.03
N SER A 318 14.78 -6.80 -31.02
CA SER A 318 15.52 -6.43 -29.79
C SER A 318 14.61 -5.92 -28.66
N THR A 319 13.60 -5.12 -29.01
CA THR A 319 12.59 -4.57 -28.10
C THR A 319 11.63 -5.62 -27.52
N SER A 320 11.61 -6.82 -28.13
CA SER A 320 10.82 -7.97 -27.71
C SER A 320 11.65 -9.04 -27.00
N ARG A 321 12.98 -8.88 -26.88
CA ARG A 321 13.84 -9.81 -26.11
C ARG A 321 13.82 -9.47 -24.63
N GLY A 322 13.73 -10.49 -23.80
CA GLY A 322 13.64 -10.33 -22.34
C GLY A 322 12.60 -9.28 -21.94
N ARG A 323 12.91 -8.46 -20.93
CA ARG A 323 11.98 -7.47 -20.36
C ARG A 323 12.62 -6.08 -20.34
N PRO A 324 11.82 -5.01 -20.50
CA PRO A 324 12.33 -3.67 -20.25
C PRO A 324 12.75 -3.57 -18.78
N ILE A 325 13.90 -2.97 -18.53
CA ILE A 325 14.39 -2.70 -17.18
C ILE A 325 14.59 -1.20 -17.01
N GLY A 326 13.68 -0.57 -16.25
CA GLY A 326 13.78 0.83 -15.88
C GLY A 326 14.41 1.04 -14.51
N SER A 327 14.53 2.31 -14.12
CA SER A 327 15.11 2.73 -12.84
C SER A 327 14.38 2.15 -11.63
N GLU A 328 13.09 1.81 -11.75
CA GLU A 328 12.28 1.18 -10.70
C GLU A 328 12.87 -0.14 -10.16
N TYR A 329 13.75 -0.78 -10.94
CA TYR A 329 14.45 -1.98 -10.51
C TYR A 329 15.72 -1.71 -9.71
N TYR A 330 16.48 -0.65 -10.01
CA TYR A 330 17.86 -0.49 -9.51
C TYR A 330 18.15 0.82 -8.77
N GLU A 331 17.25 1.81 -8.85
CA GLU A 331 17.36 3.07 -8.13
C GLU A 331 16.56 3.00 -6.83
N ILE A 332 17.24 3.00 -5.69
CA ILE A 332 16.58 2.88 -4.38
C ILE A 332 15.60 4.03 -4.08
N LYS A 333 15.84 5.22 -4.65
CA LYS A 333 14.91 6.35 -4.56
C LYS A 333 13.54 6.06 -5.20
N GLU A 334 13.50 5.27 -6.27
CA GLU A 334 12.24 4.87 -6.93
C GLU A 334 11.47 3.90 -6.05
N LYS A 335 12.17 2.99 -5.34
CA LYS A 335 11.58 2.15 -4.30
C LYS A 335 10.94 3.00 -3.20
N ILE A 336 11.63 4.01 -2.70
CA ILE A 336 11.07 4.91 -1.67
C ILE A 336 9.85 5.68 -2.20
N ALA A 337 9.91 6.19 -3.43
CA ALA A 337 8.77 6.85 -4.06
C ALA A 337 7.56 5.89 -4.21
N PHE A 338 7.80 4.63 -4.58
CA PHE A 338 6.78 3.59 -4.61
C PHE A 338 6.18 3.33 -3.21
N MET A 339 7.03 3.22 -2.18
CA MET A 339 6.59 3.02 -0.80
C MET A 339 5.71 4.19 -0.33
N ASP A 340 6.15 5.43 -0.56
CA ASP A 340 5.42 6.64 -0.17
C ASP A 340 4.06 6.72 -0.90
N LEU A 341 4.02 6.36 -2.19
CA LEU A 341 2.79 6.34 -2.99
C LEU A 341 1.77 5.32 -2.47
N HIS A 342 2.24 4.15 -1.99
CA HIS A 342 1.39 3.05 -1.54
C HIS A 342 1.26 2.94 -0.02
N LYS A 343 1.70 3.97 0.71
CA LYS A 343 1.63 4.05 2.19
C LYS A 343 2.33 2.88 2.88
N ILE A 344 3.49 2.48 2.38
CA ILE A 344 4.32 1.40 2.95
C ILE A 344 5.38 2.05 3.84
N ASP A 345 5.32 1.75 5.14
CA ASP A 345 6.23 2.32 6.12
C ASP A 345 7.62 1.65 6.05
N LYS A 346 7.64 0.33 5.90
CA LYS A 346 8.89 -0.45 5.83
C LYS A 346 8.88 -1.42 4.65
N SER A 347 10.03 -1.60 4.02
CA SER A 347 10.25 -2.65 3.03
C SER A 347 11.43 -3.53 3.44
N VAL A 348 11.24 -4.84 3.32
CA VAL A 348 12.32 -5.82 3.42
C VAL A 348 12.67 -6.23 1.99
N ILE A 349 13.61 -5.50 1.39
CA ILE A 349 13.97 -5.67 -0.01
C ILE A 349 14.79 -6.95 -0.23
N SER A 350 14.69 -7.56 -1.40
CA SER A 350 15.49 -8.72 -1.78
C SER A 350 16.06 -8.58 -3.17
N LEU A 351 17.24 -9.18 -3.40
CA LEU A 351 17.77 -9.32 -4.76
C LEU A 351 16.76 -10.13 -5.60
N ALA A 352 16.33 -9.59 -6.74
CA ALA A 352 15.43 -10.32 -7.63
C ALA A 352 16.12 -11.51 -8.30
N ASN A 353 15.31 -12.46 -8.77
CA ASN A 353 15.79 -13.61 -9.55
C ASN A 353 16.59 -13.17 -10.79
N PRO A 354 17.63 -13.90 -11.22
CA PRO A 354 18.03 -15.25 -10.80
C PRO A 354 19.10 -15.27 -9.68
N TRP A 355 19.17 -14.21 -8.86
CA TRP A 355 20.16 -14.11 -7.77
C TRP A 355 21.60 -14.29 -8.26
N LEU A 356 22.31 -15.31 -7.77
CA LEU A 356 23.68 -15.64 -8.17
C LEU A 356 23.78 -17.05 -8.73
N ASP A 357 22.64 -17.68 -9.06
CA ASP A 357 22.55 -19.10 -9.41
C ASP A 357 23.30 -19.44 -10.70
N PHE A 358 23.59 -18.43 -11.52
CA PHE A 358 24.34 -18.54 -12.77
C PHE A 358 25.86 -18.34 -12.62
N LEU A 359 26.33 -17.87 -11.46
CA LEU A 359 27.75 -17.55 -11.30
C LEU A 359 28.59 -18.81 -11.10
N PRO A 360 29.80 -18.86 -11.69
CA PRO A 360 30.79 -19.88 -11.36
C PRO A 360 31.11 -19.89 -9.86
N LYS A 361 31.45 -21.08 -9.34
CA LYS A 361 31.73 -21.29 -7.92
C LYS A 361 32.85 -20.39 -7.38
N GLU A 362 33.81 -20.03 -8.22
CA GLU A 362 34.97 -19.20 -7.87
C GLU A 362 34.61 -17.73 -7.68
N GLU A 363 33.56 -17.25 -8.35
CA GLU A 363 33.15 -15.85 -8.36
C GLU A 363 31.99 -15.57 -7.39
N ALA A 364 31.15 -16.58 -7.14
CA ALA A 364 29.90 -16.41 -6.41
C ALA A 364 30.09 -15.84 -5.00
N GLY A 365 31.11 -16.28 -4.26
CA GLY A 365 31.36 -15.82 -2.89
C GLY A 365 31.67 -14.31 -2.81
N GLU A 366 32.58 -13.82 -3.65
CA GLU A 366 32.94 -12.40 -3.71
C GLU A 366 31.77 -11.55 -4.21
N ALA A 367 31.03 -12.04 -5.20
CA ALA A 367 29.84 -11.36 -5.73
C ALA A 367 28.75 -11.21 -4.65
N ALA A 368 28.45 -12.28 -3.89
CA ALA A 368 27.48 -12.24 -2.81
C ALA A 368 27.83 -11.19 -1.76
N GLN A 369 29.09 -11.16 -1.33
CA GLN A 369 29.55 -10.18 -0.35
C GLN A 369 29.35 -8.74 -0.84
N LYS A 370 29.86 -8.43 -2.04
CA LYS A 370 29.75 -7.08 -2.63
C LYS A 370 28.30 -6.63 -2.81
N ILE A 371 27.42 -7.53 -3.21
CA ILE A 371 26.00 -7.21 -3.43
C ILE A 371 25.28 -7.03 -2.09
N ASN A 372 25.50 -7.92 -1.12
CA ASN A 372 24.91 -7.80 0.21
C ASN A 372 25.38 -6.53 0.93
N ASP A 373 26.64 -6.12 0.74
CA ASP A 373 27.17 -4.87 1.26
C ASP A 373 26.53 -3.66 0.59
N ASP A 374 26.40 -3.67 -0.74
CA ASP A 374 25.72 -2.61 -1.49
C ASP A 374 24.25 -2.45 -1.04
N VAL A 375 23.51 -3.55 -0.86
CA VAL A 375 22.13 -3.49 -0.35
C VAL A 375 22.08 -2.98 1.08
N ASN A 376 23.00 -3.42 1.95
CA ASN A 376 23.08 -2.92 3.33
C ASN A 376 23.36 -1.40 3.36
N ASP A 377 24.25 -0.92 2.50
CA ASP A 377 24.56 0.50 2.36
C ASP A 377 23.37 1.29 1.82
N GLN A 378 22.61 0.74 0.87
CA GLN A 378 21.35 1.34 0.43
C GLN A 378 20.31 1.43 1.55
N CYS A 379 20.14 0.37 2.36
CA CYS A 379 19.24 0.43 3.51
C CYS A 379 19.69 1.51 4.51
N SER A 380 21.00 1.74 4.66
CA SER A 380 21.53 2.76 5.56
C SER A 380 21.16 4.19 5.20
N GLN A 381 20.85 4.45 3.91
CA GLN A 381 20.40 5.76 3.43
C GLN A 381 18.97 6.11 3.89
N TYR A 382 18.17 5.10 4.26
CA TYR A 382 16.78 5.26 4.71
C TYR A 382 16.53 4.45 5.99
N PRO A 383 17.19 4.82 7.11
CA PRO A 383 17.13 4.06 8.35
C PRO A 383 15.70 3.96 8.87
N GLY A 384 15.30 2.76 9.28
CA GLY A 384 13.96 2.48 9.79
C GLY A 384 12.89 2.27 8.71
N ARG A 385 13.17 2.58 7.44
CA ARG A 385 12.31 2.32 6.27
C ARG A 385 12.73 1.07 5.50
N LEU A 386 14.04 0.76 5.44
CA LEU A 386 14.57 -0.33 4.62
C LEU A 386 15.33 -1.37 5.46
N TYR A 387 15.06 -2.63 5.16
CA TYR A 387 15.76 -3.83 5.61
C TYR A 387 15.92 -4.76 4.40
N PHE A 388 16.65 -5.87 4.53
CA PHE A 388 16.79 -6.78 3.38
C PHE A 388 16.93 -8.26 3.74
N PHE A 389 16.58 -9.11 2.77
CA PHE A 389 16.97 -10.51 2.72
C PHE A 389 18.26 -10.63 1.89
N GLY A 390 19.32 -11.19 2.49
CA GLY A 390 20.61 -11.37 1.81
C GLY A 390 20.55 -12.45 0.73
N THR A 391 21.38 -12.32 -0.31
CA THR A 391 21.57 -13.38 -1.31
C THR A 391 22.69 -14.32 -0.89
N LEU A 392 22.62 -15.59 -1.30
CA LEU A 392 23.62 -16.62 -0.99
C LEU A 392 24.36 -17.09 -2.25
N PRO A 393 25.67 -17.40 -2.15
CA PRO A 393 26.46 -17.89 -3.26
C PRO A 393 26.28 -19.40 -3.47
N LEU A 394 25.09 -19.85 -3.87
CA LEU A 394 24.72 -21.27 -3.85
C LEU A 394 25.50 -22.18 -4.83
N SER A 395 26.22 -21.60 -5.80
CA SER A 395 27.16 -22.36 -6.62
C SER A 395 28.54 -22.56 -5.96
N ALA A 396 28.85 -21.82 -4.90
CA ALA A 396 30.12 -21.93 -4.18
C ALA A 396 30.17 -23.17 -3.27
N SER A 397 31.31 -23.36 -2.59
CA SER A 397 31.43 -24.40 -1.58
C SER A 397 30.52 -24.12 -0.38
N THR A 398 30.07 -25.18 0.30
CA THR A 398 29.24 -25.06 1.51
C THR A 398 29.91 -24.24 2.61
N ASP A 399 31.26 -24.29 2.72
CA ASP A 399 32.01 -23.46 3.66
C ASP A 399 31.89 -21.97 3.32
N THR A 400 31.96 -21.61 2.04
CA THR A 400 31.75 -20.24 1.56
C THR A 400 30.32 -19.77 1.83
N ILE A 401 29.32 -20.62 1.58
CA ILE A 401 27.91 -20.31 1.84
C ILE A 401 27.69 -20.07 3.33
N ASN A 402 28.20 -20.97 4.19
CA ASN A 402 28.07 -20.87 5.64
C ASN A 402 28.75 -19.63 6.20
N ALA A 403 29.94 -19.27 5.70
CA ALA A 403 30.63 -18.05 6.07
C ALA A 403 29.78 -16.80 5.74
N GLU A 404 29.10 -16.78 4.59
CA GLU A 404 28.23 -15.66 4.22
C GLU A 404 26.96 -15.61 5.05
N ILE A 405 26.36 -16.75 5.40
CA ILE A 405 25.23 -16.85 6.35
C ILE A 405 25.60 -16.21 7.69
N GLU A 406 26.75 -16.61 8.25
CA GLU A 406 27.25 -16.06 9.52
C GLU A 406 27.54 -14.56 9.39
N ARG A 407 28.15 -14.11 8.28
CA ARG A 407 28.42 -12.69 8.04
C ARG A 407 27.15 -11.85 7.92
N LEU A 408 26.14 -12.33 7.19
CA LEU A 408 24.84 -11.67 7.05
C LEU A 408 24.18 -11.41 8.41
N SER A 409 24.38 -12.27 9.41
CA SER A 409 23.86 -12.05 10.76
C SER A 409 24.45 -10.83 11.47
N THR A 410 25.61 -10.34 11.00
CA THR A 410 26.30 -9.16 11.54
C THR A 410 25.92 -7.86 10.83
N LEU A 411 25.28 -7.95 9.65
CA LEU A 411 24.88 -6.77 8.89
C LEU A 411 23.63 -6.13 9.51
N LYS A 412 23.70 -4.81 9.72
CA LYS A 412 22.71 -4.04 10.50
C LYS A 412 21.28 -4.20 9.98
N TYR A 413 21.10 -4.25 8.67
CA TYR A 413 19.78 -4.23 8.03
C TYR A 413 19.33 -5.60 7.50
N ALA A 414 20.18 -6.62 7.56
CA ALA A 414 19.85 -7.98 7.10
C ALA A 414 18.86 -8.64 8.06
N ARG A 415 17.81 -9.29 7.53
CA ARG A 415 16.74 -9.96 8.31
C ARG A 415 16.40 -11.37 7.83
N GLY A 416 17.31 -11.98 7.07
CA GLY A 416 17.19 -13.35 6.58
C GLY A 416 17.91 -13.47 5.24
N VAL A 417 17.54 -14.49 4.47
CA VAL A 417 18.09 -14.76 3.14
C VAL A 417 16.97 -14.97 2.12
N ILE A 418 17.21 -14.61 0.86
CA ILE A 418 16.36 -15.03 -0.27
C ILE A 418 17.03 -16.19 -1.00
N MET A 419 16.24 -17.19 -1.40
CA MET A 419 16.72 -18.40 -2.06
C MET A 419 15.75 -18.85 -3.15
N GLY A 420 16.30 -19.31 -4.29
CA GLY A 420 15.54 -19.97 -5.36
C GLY A 420 15.25 -21.44 -5.09
N THR A 421 14.55 -22.13 -5.99
CA THR A 421 14.13 -23.52 -5.78
C THR A 421 15.16 -24.58 -6.22
N SER A 422 16.25 -24.17 -6.85
CA SER A 422 17.31 -25.06 -7.35
C SER A 422 18.28 -25.53 -6.26
N GLY A 423 18.38 -24.82 -5.14
CA GLY A 423 19.35 -25.12 -4.09
C GLY A 423 20.79 -25.08 -4.62
N LEU A 424 21.55 -26.16 -4.43
CA LEU A 424 22.90 -26.33 -4.99
C LEU A 424 22.88 -26.86 -6.45
N GLY A 425 21.72 -26.81 -7.11
CA GLY A 425 21.49 -27.29 -8.49
C GLY A 425 20.70 -28.59 -8.60
N GLN A 426 20.41 -29.28 -7.49
CA GLN A 426 19.62 -30.54 -7.47
C GLN A 426 18.28 -30.40 -6.76
N GLY A 427 17.90 -29.18 -6.37
CA GLY A 427 16.68 -28.86 -5.63
C GLY A 427 16.90 -28.80 -4.12
N LEU A 428 15.81 -28.51 -3.40
CA LEU A 428 15.83 -28.21 -1.96
C LEU A 428 15.82 -29.45 -1.05
N ASP A 429 15.64 -30.64 -1.63
CA ASP A 429 15.68 -31.94 -0.97
C ASP A 429 17.06 -32.62 -1.07
N ASP A 430 18.05 -31.97 -1.69
CA ASP A 430 19.43 -32.45 -1.72
C ASP A 430 20.04 -32.40 -0.31
N GLU A 431 20.47 -33.55 0.22
CA GLU A 431 21.12 -33.64 1.54
C GLU A 431 22.42 -32.81 1.61
N LYS A 432 23.02 -32.42 0.47
CA LYS A 432 24.15 -31.47 0.47
C LYS A 432 23.76 -30.06 0.91
N LEU A 433 22.47 -29.71 0.92
CA LEU A 433 21.96 -28.48 1.55
C LEU A 433 21.90 -28.57 3.08
N ASP A 434 21.99 -29.76 3.68
CA ASP A 434 21.83 -29.92 5.14
C ASP A 434 22.76 -29.00 5.95
N PRO A 435 24.05 -28.80 5.61
CA PRO A 435 24.89 -27.88 6.36
C PRO A 435 24.46 -26.40 6.18
N VAL A 436 23.86 -26.05 5.04
CA VAL A 436 23.30 -24.71 4.78
C VAL A 436 22.05 -24.50 5.64
N TYR A 437 21.15 -25.49 5.70
CA TYR A 437 19.99 -25.46 6.59
C TYR A 437 20.39 -25.40 8.07
N ALA A 438 21.41 -26.17 8.48
CA ALA A 438 21.95 -26.14 9.83
C ALA A 438 22.48 -24.75 10.19
N ALA A 439 23.20 -24.09 9.27
CA ALA A 439 23.72 -22.75 9.47
C ALA A 439 22.61 -21.69 9.57
N LEU A 440 21.58 -21.78 8.72
CA LEU A 440 20.42 -20.87 8.76
C LEU A 440 19.60 -21.06 10.04
N GLU A 441 19.38 -22.32 10.47
CA GLU A 441 18.69 -22.64 11.72
C GLU A 441 19.47 -22.14 12.94
N LYS A 442 20.79 -22.39 12.99
CA LYS A 442 21.70 -21.91 14.05
C LYS A 442 21.63 -20.39 14.22
N ASN A 443 21.62 -19.66 13.10
CA ASN A 443 21.58 -18.20 13.08
C ASN A 443 20.15 -17.62 13.16
N GLN A 444 19.11 -18.48 13.21
CA GLN A 444 17.70 -18.08 13.22
C GLN A 444 17.32 -17.15 12.06
N GLN A 445 17.93 -17.37 10.88
CA GLN A 445 17.67 -16.57 9.70
C GLN A 445 16.50 -17.14 8.92
N LEU A 446 15.51 -16.30 8.63
CA LEU A 446 14.36 -16.67 7.82
C LEU A 446 14.79 -16.87 6.36
N ILE A 447 14.37 -17.98 5.75
CA ILE A 447 14.49 -18.18 4.30
C ILE A 447 13.26 -17.60 3.63
N PHE A 448 13.42 -16.59 2.78
CA PHE A 448 12.40 -16.21 1.82
C PHE A 448 12.59 -17.06 0.55
N LEU A 449 11.75 -18.08 0.38
CA LEU A 449 11.80 -18.98 -0.77
C LEU A 449 10.95 -18.40 -1.90
N HIS A 450 11.58 -18.16 -3.05
CA HIS A 450 10.98 -17.45 -4.17
C HIS A 450 11.16 -18.23 -5.50
N PRO A 451 10.15 -18.24 -6.39
CA PRO A 451 10.22 -18.94 -7.68
C PRO A 451 11.08 -18.20 -8.70
N HIS A 452 11.51 -18.92 -9.73
CA HIS A 452 12.19 -18.34 -10.89
C HIS A 452 12.09 -19.25 -12.12
N TYR A 453 12.36 -20.54 -11.94
CA TYR A 453 12.57 -21.48 -13.03
C TYR A 453 11.27 -21.94 -13.70
N GLY A 454 10.14 -21.80 -13.01
CA GLY A 454 8.82 -22.19 -13.46
C GLY A 454 8.74 -23.68 -13.80
N LEU A 455 7.90 -23.98 -14.81
CA LEU A 455 7.76 -25.32 -15.38
C LEU A 455 8.35 -25.36 -16.80
N PRO A 456 8.72 -26.56 -17.31
CA PRO A 456 9.19 -26.70 -18.68
C PRO A 456 8.20 -26.09 -19.68
N ALA A 457 8.67 -25.25 -20.60
CA ALA A 457 7.80 -24.50 -21.52
C ALA A 457 6.83 -25.38 -22.32
N SER A 458 7.19 -26.64 -22.59
CA SER A 458 6.34 -27.62 -23.27
C SER A 458 4.99 -27.87 -22.58
N VAL A 459 4.88 -27.67 -21.27
CA VAL A 459 3.62 -27.92 -20.54
C VAL A 459 2.54 -26.87 -20.87
N TYR A 460 2.92 -25.71 -21.41
CA TYR A 460 2.00 -24.64 -21.79
C TYR A 460 1.40 -24.82 -23.19
N GLY A 461 1.91 -25.79 -23.96
CA GLY A 461 1.42 -26.12 -25.29
C GLY A 461 1.84 -25.16 -26.40
N PRO A 462 1.51 -25.48 -27.66
CA PRO A 462 2.02 -24.77 -28.84
C PRO A 462 1.44 -23.36 -29.03
N ARG A 463 0.37 -23.01 -28.31
CA ARG A 463 -0.28 -21.69 -28.37
C ARG A 463 0.15 -20.75 -27.23
N ALA A 464 1.13 -21.15 -26.42
CA ALA A 464 1.54 -20.39 -25.23
C ALA A 464 1.92 -18.93 -25.52
N SER A 465 2.53 -18.68 -26.69
CA SER A 465 2.91 -17.33 -27.12
C SER A 465 1.72 -16.38 -27.32
N GLU A 466 0.50 -16.91 -27.54
CA GLU A 466 -0.71 -16.10 -27.67
C GLU A 466 -1.20 -15.52 -26.33
N TYR A 467 -0.69 -16.03 -25.21
CA TYR A 467 -1.15 -15.69 -23.86
C TYR A 467 -0.16 -14.80 -23.10
N GLY A 468 0.85 -14.26 -23.81
CA GLY A 468 1.94 -13.49 -23.20
C GLY A 468 2.61 -14.29 -22.08
N HIS A 469 2.86 -13.62 -20.94
CA HIS A 469 3.52 -14.23 -19.78
C HIS A 469 2.53 -14.81 -18.75
N VAL A 470 1.22 -14.88 -19.06
CA VAL A 470 0.19 -15.28 -18.07
C VAL A 470 0.44 -16.69 -17.53
N LEU A 471 0.64 -17.69 -18.40
CA LEU A 471 0.86 -19.07 -17.96
C LEU A 471 2.12 -19.26 -17.10
N PRO A 472 3.32 -18.81 -17.51
CA PRO A 472 4.51 -19.00 -16.69
C PRO A 472 4.47 -18.22 -15.35
N LEU A 473 3.89 -17.02 -15.32
CA LEU A 473 3.82 -16.22 -14.08
C LEU A 473 2.68 -16.66 -13.15
N ALA A 474 1.47 -16.86 -13.68
CA ALA A 474 0.30 -17.17 -12.85
C ALA A 474 0.20 -18.65 -12.45
N LEU A 475 0.83 -19.56 -13.22
CA LEU A 475 0.83 -21.00 -12.92
C LEU A 475 2.24 -21.54 -12.67
N GLY A 476 3.20 -21.22 -13.52
CA GLY A 476 4.56 -21.76 -13.43
C GLY A 476 5.22 -21.48 -12.09
N PHE A 477 5.30 -20.20 -11.70
CA PHE A 477 5.89 -19.76 -10.44
C PHE A 477 5.24 -20.38 -9.19
N PRO A 478 3.91 -20.27 -8.96
CA PRO A 478 3.32 -20.86 -7.76
C PRO A 478 3.39 -22.40 -7.76
N LEU A 479 3.36 -23.07 -8.92
CA LEU A 479 3.53 -24.54 -8.98
C LEU A 479 4.96 -24.97 -8.69
N GLU A 480 5.96 -24.22 -9.16
CA GLU A 480 7.38 -24.44 -8.84
C GLU A 480 7.60 -24.38 -7.31
N THR A 481 7.10 -23.33 -6.65
CA THR A 481 7.16 -23.19 -5.18
C THR A 481 6.53 -24.39 -4.49
N THR A 482 5.32 -24.79 -4.90
CA THR A 482 4.62 -25.95 -4.32
C THR A 482 5.43 -27.24 -4.48
N ILE A 483 6.02 -27.49 -5.65
CA ILE A 483 6.82 -28.68 -5.92
C ILE A 483 8.08 -28.69 -5.04
N ALA A 484 8.79 -27.57 -4.96
CA ALA A 484 10.01 -27.43 -4.17
C ALA A 484 9.75 -27.69 -2.68
N VAL A 485 8.70 -27.08 -2.12
CA VAL A 485 8.33 -27.27 -0.72
C VAL A 485 7.80 -28.68 -0.45
N SER A 486 7.04 -29.27 -1.39
CA SER A 486 6.59 -30.67 -1.27
C SER A 486 7.77 -31.64 -1.26
N ARG A 487 8.82 -31.38 -2.03
CA ARG A 487 10.08 -32.16 -2.00
C ARG A 487 10.79 -32.04 -0.65
N MET A 488 10.89 -30.83 -0.08
CA MET A 488 11.44 -30.64 1.27
C MET A 488 10.64 -31.39 2.35
N LEU A 489 9.30 -31.38 2.26
CA LEU A 489 8.40 -32.11 3.16
C LEU A 489 8.64 -33.62 3.07
N LEU A 490 8.64 -34.17 1.85
CA LEU A 490 8.75 -35.61 1.62
C LEU A 490 10.15 -36.17 1.91
N SER A 491 11.19 -35.33 1.83
CA SER A 491 12.56 -35.67 2.19
C SER A 491 12.87 -35.47 3.67
N GLY A 492 11.92 -34.98 4.47
CA GLY A 492 12.07 -34.82 5.92
C GLY A 492 13.01 -33.69 6.33
N VAL A 493 13.12 -32.61 5.53
CA VAL A 493 13.95 -31.44 5.89
C VAL A 493 13.54 -30.88 7.26
N TRP A 494 12.25 -30.71 7.51
CA TRP A 494 11.74 -30.21 8.80
C TRP A 494 11.72 -31.25 9.93
N ASP A 495 12.02 -32.52 9.63
CA ASP A 495 12.28 -33.54 10.65
C ASP A 495 13.74 -33.45 11.12
N ARG A 496 14.67 -33.10 10.22
CA ARG A 496 16.09 -32.88 10.55
C ARG A 496 16.35 -31.49 11.15
N PHE A 497 15.68 -30.46 10.62
CA PHE A 497 15.83 -29.05 11.00
C PHE A 497 14.50 -28.50 11.52
N THR A 498 14.12 -28.94 12.72
CA THR A 498 12.81 -28.68 13.32
C THR A 498 12.51 -27.22 13.61
N LYS A 499 13.54 -26.35 13.67
CA LYS A 499 13.41 -24.90 13.91
C LYS A 499 13.64 -24.06 12.66
N LEU A 500 13.98 -24.68 11.52
CA LEU A 500 14.13 -23.99 10.25
C LEU A 500 12.83 -23.29 9.87
N SER A 501 12.91 -21.98 9.63
CA SER A 501 11.76 -21.14 9.29
C SER A 501 11.85 -20.70 7.83
N VAL A 502 10.75 -20.82 7.10
CA VAL A 502 10.68 -20.49 5.67
C VAL A 502 9.45 -19.63 5.39
N LEU A 503 9.65 -18.45 4.83
CA LEU A 503 8.61 -17.62 4.21
C LEU A 503 8.45 -18.04 2.75
N LEU A 504 7.24 -18.39 2.36
CA LEU A 504 6.95 -18.79 0.99
C LEU A 504 6.31 -17.65 0.20
N ALA A 505 6.85 -17.41 -0.99
CA ALA A 505 6.27 -16.50 -1.96
C ALA A 505 4.86 -16.94 -2.39
N HIS A 506 4.03 -15.95 -2.74
CA HIS A 506 2.70 -16.09 -3.35
C HIS A 506 1.75 -16.98 -2.54
N SER A 507 1.67 -16.73 -1.23
CA SER A 507 0.95 -17.51 -0.23
C SER A 507 1.27 -19.01 -0.25
N GLY A 508 2.52 -19.38 -0.55
CA GLY A 508 2.93 -20.79 -0.65
C GLY A 508 2.60 -21.41 -2.00
N GLY A 509 2.37 -20.59 -3.03
CA GLY A 509 1.93 -21.01 -4.34
C GLY A 509 0.55 -21.65 -4.29
N THR A 510 0.50 -22.98 -4.40
CA THR A 510 -0.73 -23.76 -4.29
C THR A 510 -0.76 -24.69 -3.08
N LEU A 511 0.26 -24.62 -2.21
CA LEU A 511 0.42 -25.52 -1.07
C LEU A 511 -0.76 -25.48 -0.08
N PRO A 512 -1.30 -24.32 0.37
CA PRO A 512 -2.44 -24.31 1.29
C PRO A 512 -3.67 -25.04 0.72
N PHE A 513 -3.89 -24.94 -0.59
CA PHE A 513 -5.00 -25.59 -1.27
C PHE A 513 -4.78 -27.09 -1.46
N LEU A 514 -3.53 -27.51 -1.71
CA LEU A 514 -3.18 -28.90 -2.00
C LEU A 514 -2.76 -29.72 -0.77
N ALA A 515 -2.55 -29.10 0.39
CA ALA A 515 -2.06 -29.75 1.61
C ALA A 515 -2.86 -31.02 1.98
N GLY A 516 -4.19 -30.96 1.98
CA GLY A 516 -5.03 -32.13 2.29
C GLY A 516 -4.89 -33.27 1.27
N ARG A 517 -4.67 -32.93 -0.01
CA ARG A 517 -4.41 -33.93 -1.05
C ARG A 517 -3.04 -34.57 -0.87
N ILE A 518 -2.01 -33.77 -0.56
CA ILE A 518 -0.64 -34.25 -0.28
C ILE A 518 -0.67 -35.24 0.89
N GLU A 519 -1.31 -34.87 2.00
CA GLU A 519 -1.47 -35.75 3.17
C GLU A 519 -2.17 -37.07 2.81
N SER A 520 -3.29 -37.00 2.10
CA SER A 520 -3.99 -38.20 1.64
C SER A 520 -3.10 -39.08 0.76
N CYS A 521 -2.37 -38.50 -0.20
CA CYS A 521 -1.45 -39.25 -1.05
C CYS A 521 -0.32 -39.91 -0.25
N ILE A 522 0.27 -39.22 0.73
CA ILE A 522 1.32 -39.78 1.60
C ILE A 522 0.80 -41.02 2.34
N LEU A 523 -0.37 -40.93 2.97
CA LEU A 523 -0.94 -42.01 3.78
C LEU A 523 -1.36 -43.24 2.96
N HIS A 524 -1.70 -43.04 1.68
CA HIS A 524 -2.12 -44.11 0.77
C HIS A 524 -0.99 -44.62 -0.14
N ASP A 525 0.23 -44.08 -0.02
CA ASP A 525 1.36 -44.52 -0.84
C ASP A 525 2.02 -45.78 -0.27
N GLY A 526 1.95 -46.88 -1.04
CA GLY A 526 2.50 -48.17 -0.64
C GLY A 526 4.03 -48.17 -0.52
N HIS A 527 4.73 -47.36 -1.31
CA HIS A 527 6.19 -47.25 -1.26
C HIS A 527 6.63 -46.54 0.03
N LEU A 528 6.02 -45.40 0.36
CA LEU A 528 6.30 -44.66 1.59
C LEU A 528 5.98 -45.49 2.83
N LYS A 529 4.82 -46.18 2.84
CA LYS A 529 4.43 -47.07 3.95
C LYS A 529 5.44 -48.20 4.16
N LYS A 530 5.90 -48.86 3.08
CA LYS A 530 6.89 -49.94 3.15
C LYS A 530 8.22 -49.47 3.76
N HIS A 531 8.59 -48.20 3.55
CA HIS A 531 9.82 -47.61 4.09
C HIS A 531 9.61 -46.89 5.43
N GLY A 532 8.45 -47.05 6.08
CA GLY A 532 8.16 -46.43 7.37
C GLY A 532 8.04 -44.90 7.34
N LYS A 533 7.87 -44.30 6.15
CA LYS A 533 7.79 -42.84 5.98
C LYS A 533 6.40 -42.24 6.24
N THR A 534 5.43 -43.06 6.61
CA THR A 534 4.05 -42.63 6.91
C THR A 534 3.77 -42.53 8.41
N GLU A 535 4.68 -42.99 9.27
CA GLU A 535 4.50 -43.02 10.72
C GLU A 535 5.45 -42.04 11.40
N LYS A 536 5.02 -41.43 12.52
CA LYS A 536 5.82 -40.49 13.35
C LYS A 536 6.38 -39.27 12.62
N ARG A 537 5.91 -38.98 11.40
CA ARG A 537 6.21 -37.72 10.70
C ARG A 537 5.39 -36.58 11.25
N ARG A 538 5.92 -35.37 11.13
CA ARG A 538 5.14 -34.14 11.26
C ARG A 538 4.32 -33.96 9.99
N ASP A 539 3.02 -33.73 10.14
CA ASP A 539 2.16 -33.55 8.98
C ASP A 539 2.33 -32.17 8.33
N VAL A 540 1.83 -31.99 7.12
CA VAL A 540 1.93 -30.74 6.36
C VAL A 540 1.26 -29.59 7.12
N TRP A 541 0.19 -29.86 7.86
CA TRP A 541 -0.53 -28.83 8.64
C TRP A 541 0.27 -28.36 9.85
N ASP A 542 0.96 -29.27 10.54
CA ASP A 542 1.87 -28.95 11.62
C ASP A 542 3.01 -28.07 11.10
N ILE A 543 3.64 -28.44 9.99
CA ILE A 543 4.74 -27.67 9.40
C ILE A 543 4.27 -26.29 8.91
N LEU A 544 3.07 -26.19 8.34
CA LEU A 544 2.43 -24.91 7.98
C LEU A 544 2.22 -23.98 9.19
N LYS A 545 1.93 -24.55 10.37
CA LYS A 545 1.65 -23.79 11.59
C LYS A 545 2.88 -23.45 12.43
N THR A 546 4.01 -24.13 12.19
CA THR A 546 5.19 -24.05 13.06
C THR A 546 6.44 -23.52 12.34
N ASN A 547 6.68 -23.96 11.11
CA ASN A 547 7.91 -23.66 10.36
C ASN A 547 7.68 -22.70 9.18
N ILE A 548 6.51 -22.75 8.55
CA ILE A 548 6.25 -21.97 7.34
C ILE A 548 5.52 -20.67 7.66
N TYR A 549 5.97 -19.58 7.06
CA TYR A 549 5.24 -18.33 6.94
C TYR A 549 4.79 -18.17 5.49
N LEU A 550 3.69 -17.47 5.25
CA LEU A 550 3.18 -17.22 3.90
C LEU A 550 3.10 -15.72 3.68
N ASP A 551 3.56 -15.23 2.53
CA ASP A 551 3.18 -13.87 2.14
C ASP A 551 1.69 -13.79 1.78
N ALA A 552 1.16 -12.57 1.66
CA ALA A 552 -0.21 -12.28 1.24
C ALA A 552 -0.31 -11.86 -0.24
N VAL A 553 0.67 -12.22 -1.08
CA VAL A 553 0.66 -11.94 -2.52
C VAL A 553 -0.21 -12.96 -3.26
N ILE A 554 -1.53 -12.80 -3.14
CA ILE A 554 -2.52 -13.77 -3.63
C ILE A 554 -3.71 -13.11 -4.35
N TYR A 555 -3.76 -11.78 -4.37
CA TYR A 555 -4.68 -10.93 -5.15
C TYR A 555 -6.18 -11.07 -4.86
N SER A 556 -6.60 -12.07 -4.07
CA SER A 556 -8.01 -12.38 -3.82
C SER A 556 -8.25 -12.88 -2.40
N LYS A 557 -9.38 -12.46 -1.82
CA LYS A 557 -9.90 -12.97 -0.54
C LYS A 557 -10.00 -14.50 -0.51
N VAL A 558 -10.33 -15.14 -1.65
CA VAL A 558 -10.53 -16.58 -1.71
C VAL A 558 -9.23 -17.33 -1.39
N GLY A 559 -8.13 -16.97 -2.06
CA GLY A 559 -6.82 -17.55 -1.80
C GLY A 559 -6.29 -17.17 -0.43
N LEU A 560 -6.46 -15.91 -0.02
CA LEU A 560 -5.99 -15.45 1.29
C LEU A 560 -6.70 -16.18 2.45
N LYS A 561 -7.99 -16.49 2.32
CA LYS A 561 -8.72 -17.28 3.31
C LYS A 561 -8.20 -18.72 3.40
N ALA A 562 -7.86 -19.35 2.28
CA ALA A 562 -7.24 -20.68 2.30
C ALA A 562 -5.86 -20.67 2.98
N ALA A 563 -5.05 -19.63 2.72
CA ALA A 563 -3.77 -19.43 3.40
C ALA A 563 -3.94 -19.20 4.91
N LEU A 564 -4.94 -18.39 5.30
CA LEU A 564 -5.33 -18.14 6.69
C LEU A 564 -5.75 -19.43 7.41
N ASP A 565 -6.63 -20.22 6.81
CA ASP A 565 -7.13 -21.47 7.41
C ASP A 565 -5.99 -22.51 7.56
N ALA A 566 -4.99 -22.46 6.68
CA ALA A 566 -3.84 -23.37 6.69
C ALA A 566 -2.78 -23.00 7.74
N SER A 567 -2.36 -21.74 7.81
CA SER A 567 -1.20 -21.31 8.62
C SER A 567 -1.55 -20.43 9.82
N GLY A 568 -2.76 -19.87 9.88
CA GLY A 568 -3.15 -18.89 10.90
C GLY A 568 -2.74 -17.45 10.56
N SER A 569 -3.46 -16.48 11.13
CA SER A 569 -3.27 -15.06 10.80
C SER A 569 -1.92 -14.51 11.27
N ASP A 570 -1.34 -15.08 12.32
CA ASP A 570 -0.04 -14.70 12.89
C ASP A 570 1.15 -15.15 12.02
N ARG A 571 0.88 -15.86 10.92
CA ARG A 571 1.88 -16.38 9.98
C ARG A 571 1.69 -15.89 8.54
N LEU A 572 0.80 -14.92 8.34
CA LEU A 572 0.60 -14.22 7.07
C LEU A 572 1.29 -12.85 7.09
N LEU A 573 2.01 -12.50 6.04
CA LEU A 573 2.76 -11.25 5.94
C LEU A 573 2.46 -10.53 4.62
N PHE A 574 2.19 -9.23 4.67
CA PHE A 574 1.92 -8.42 3.47
C PHE A 574 3.14 -8.33 2.52
N GLY A 575 2.86 -8.32 1.21
CA GLY A 575 3.85 -8.21 0.16
C GLY A 575 3.26 -7.56 -1.11
N THR A 576 4.12 -7.00 -1.97
CA THR A 576 3.68 -6.33 -3.21
C THR A 576 4.18 -6.97 -4.50
N ASP A 577 5.29 -7.70 -4.44
CA ASP A 577 6.05 -8.20 -5.60
C ASP A 577 6.52 -7.08 -6.55
N HIS A 578 6.70 -5.86 -6.02
CA HIS A 578 7.25 -4.75 -6.79
C HIS A 578 8.70 -5.03 -7.19
N PRO A 579 9.14 -4.69 -8.42
CA PRO A 579 8.43 -3.88 -9.44
C PRO A 579 7.80 -4.71 -10.58
N PHE A 580 7.54 -6.00 -10.42
CA PHE A 580 7.29 -6.88 -11.58
C PHE A 580 5.95 -6.67 -12.29
N PHE A 581 4.94 -6.11 -11.60
CA PHE A 581 3.60 -5.88 -12.15
C PHE A 581 3.22 -4.39 -12.16
N PRO A 582 3.91 -3.56 -12.96
CA PRO A 582 3.61 -2.13 -13.07
C PRO A 582 2.27 -1.89 -13.81
N PRO A 583 1.66 -0.71 -13.66
CA PRO A 583 0.58 -0.27 -14.53
C PRO A 583 0.98 -0.31 -16.01
N LEU A 584 0.06 -0.70 -16.88
CA LEU A 584 0.28 -0.71 -18.33
C LEU A 584 -0.12 0.61 -19.01
N GLU A 585 -0.92 1.44 -18.34
CA GLU A 585 -1.36 2.75 -18.82
C GLU A 585 -0.42 3.83 -18.24
N GLU A 586 0.15 4.67 -19.11
CA GLU A 586 1.20 5.65 -18.75
C GLU A 586 0.75 6.67 -17.68
N GLU A 587 -0.54 7.01 -17.63
CA GLU A 587 -1.09 7.97 -16.68
C GLU A 587 -1.44 7.35 -15.32
N THR A 588 -1.44 6.02 -15.22
CA THR A 588 -1.82 5.31 -13.99
C THR A 588 -0.62 5.19 -13.07
N LYS A 589 -0.63 5.93 -11.96
CA LYS A 589 0.44 5.89 -10.95
C LYS A 589 0.24 4.80 -9.90
N GLU A 590 -1.01 4.51 -9.52
CA GLU A 590 -1.30 3.47 -8.52
C GLU A 590 -1.20 2.06 -9.10
N TRP A 591 -0.54 1.17 -8.36
CA TRP A 591 -0.32 -0.20 -8.80
C TRP A 591 -1.53 -1.07 -8.43
N HIS A 592 -2.25 -1.56 -9.43
CA HIS A 592 -3.37 -2.47 -9.21
C HIS A 592 -2.94 -3.74 -8.46
N SER A 593 -1.73 -4.24 -8.74
CA SER A 593 -1.09 -5.36 -8.06
C SER A 593 -1.02 -5.17 -6.53
N VAL A 594 -0.73 -3.95 -6.07
CA VAL A 594 -0.70 -3.59 -4.64
C VAL A 594 -2.11 -3.52 -4.05
N ASN A 595 -2.99 -2.75 -4.71
CA ASN A 595 -4.36 -2.54 -4.25
C ASN A 595 -5.18 -3.84 -4.18
N ALA A 596 -4.89 -4.80 -5.04
CA ALA A 596 -5.52 -6.12 -5.01
C ALA A 596 -5.18 -6.88 -3.72
N ASN A 597 -3.92 -6.87 -3.27
CA ASN A 597 -3.50 -7.52 -2.02
C ASN A 597 -4.04 -6.78 -0.78
N TYR A 598 -4.00 -5.44 -0.76
CA TYR A 598 -4.67 -4.66 0.30
C TYR A 598 -6.16 -5.01 0.38
N GLY A 599 -6.84 -5.05 -0.76
CA GLY A 599 -8.26 -5.40 -0.86
C GLY A 599 -8.54 -6.84 -0.42
N ALA A 600 -7.66 -7.79 -0.70
CA ALA A 600 -7.78 -9.17 -0.24
C ALA A 600 -7.71 -9.26 1.29
N ILE A 601 -6.75 -8.57 1.92
CA ILE A 601 -6.59 -8.52 3.38
C ILE A 601 -7.82 -7.86 4.02
N ALA A 602 -8.19 -6.65 3.57
CA ALA A 602 -9.32 -5.92 4.12
C ALA A 602 -10.63 -6.73 4.06
N LYS A 603 -10.90 -7.41 2.95
CA LYS A 603 -12.10 -8.24 2.82
C LYS A 603 -12.03 -9.55 3.62
N THR A 604 -10.84 -10.07 3.89
CA THR A 604 -10.64 -11.31 4.68
C THR A 604 -10.84 -11.05 6.17
N PHE A 605 -10.36 -9.90 6.66
CA PHE A 605 -10.40 -9.51 8.06
C PHE A 605 -11.40 -8.38 8.34
N SER A 606 -12.51 -8.32 7.60
CA SER A 606 -13.49 -7.22 7.67
C SER A 606 -14.18 -7.06 9.03
N THR A 607 -13.96 -7.98 9.97
CA THR A 607 -14.51 -7.97 11.33
C THR A 607 -13.41 -8.06 12.41
N ASP A 608 -12.13 -8.01 12.03
CA ASP A 608 -10.99 -8.19 12.94
C ASP A 608 -9.82 -7.30 12.51
N ASP A 609 -9.95 -6.01 12.81
CA ASP A 609 -8.95 -4.99 12.44
C ASP A 609 -7.57 -5.29 13.01
N LYS A 610 -7.49 -5.90 14.19
CA LYS A 610 -6.20 -6.26 14.80
C LYS A 610 -5.46 -7.28 13.94
N LYS A 611 -6.13 -8.36 13.52
CA LYS A 611 -5.52 -9.33 12.60
C LYS A 611 -5.18 -8.71 11.25
N ALA A 612 -6.02 -7.81 10.73
CA ALA A 612 -5.71 -7.09 9.50
C ALA A 612 -4.38 -6.31 9.64
N GLN A 613 -4.22 -5.54 10.73
CA GLN A 613 -2.99 -4.78 11.00
C GLN A 613 -1.77 -5.69 11.25
N ASP A 614 -1.97 -6.84 11.89
CA ASP A 614 -0.88 -7.79 12.10
C ASP A 614 -0.41 -8.40 10.77
N VAL A 615 -1.32 -8.76 9.86
CA VAL A 615 -0.94 -9.22 8.51
C VAL A 615 -0.29 -8.10 7.69
N LEU A 616 -0.79 -6.87 7.80
CA LEU A 616 -0.24 -5.71 7.09
C LEU A 616 1.17 -5.33 7.53
N GLY A 617 1.59 -5.68 8.76
CA GLY A 617 2.98 -5.50 9.15
C GLY A 617 3.34 -5.91 10.56
N GLY A 618 2.39 -6.03 11.50
CA GLY A 618 2.71 -6.44 12.87
C GLY A 618 3.41 -7.80 12.97
N ASN A 619 3.03 -8.75 12.12
CA ASN A 619 3.71 -10.04 11.99
C ASN A 619 5.14 -9.87 11.47
N ALA A 620 5.33 -9.06 10.43
CA ALA A 620 6.66 -8.81 9.88
C ALA A 620 7.58 -8.14 10.91
N VAL A 621 7.09 -7.15 11.64
CA VAL A 621 7.82 -6.49 12.73
C VAL A 621 8.32 -7.50 13.76
N ARG A 622 7.43 -8.37 14.24
CA ARG A 622 7.75 -9.41 15.23
C ARG A 622 8.71 -10.46 14.68
N ILE A 623 8.43 -11.00 13.50
CA ILE A 623 9.17 -12.13 12.92
C ILE A 623 10.57 -11.68 12.48
N LEU A 624 10.66 -10.49 11.89
CA LEU A 624 11.89 -9.95 11.30
C LEU A 624 12.57 -8.90 12.19
N ARG A 625 12.12 -8.67 13.42
CA ARG A 625 12.80 -7.77 14.39
C ARG A 625 13.08 -6.39 13.77
N LEU A 626 12.01 -5.71 13.35
CA LEU A 626 12.07 -4.45 12.58
C LEU A 626 11.87 -3.17 13.43
N ASP A 627 11.72 -3.34 14.74
CA ASP A 627 11.55 -2.29 15.75
C ASP A 627 12.78 -1.39 15.90
#